data_AF-A0A2G6I6G5-F1
#
_entry.id   AF-A0A2G6I6G5-F1
#
_cell.length_a   1.000
_cell.length_b   1.000
_cell.length_c   1.000
_cell.angle_alpha   90.00
_cell.angle_beta   90.00
_cell.angle_gamma   90.00
#
_symmetry.space_group_name_H-M   'P 1'
#
loop_
_entity.id
_entity.type
_entity.pdbx_description
1 polymer ?
#
loop_
_entity_poly.entity_id
_entity_poly.type
_entity_poly.pdbx_seq_one_letter_code
_entity_poly.pdbx_strand_id
1 'polypeptide(L)'
;MLDCTWPVPQSGRSGWRTRSPGLNSAANSLIFRLPDLARPCMTPDPSSTATDQPQPDLVALVGSRMAHDLNNPIGAIANGVELLALTGEAQGPELALISESVENARRRIKAFRIAFGHAAPGQSVSAREIAEATAPGPGGRRLVVDWPLTTDLPRRDARRVMLALMCLESAMPWGGRAEVRAGGGTDAGGWQIMAEAERMQTDPGLWAMLEGGPVPAGLTANTVHFALLARDLGGRVTRLETTATTVSLAF
;
A
#
# COMPACT_ATOMS: atom_id res chain seq x y z
N MET A 1 25.62 -28.19 2.78
CA MET A 1 26.29 -26.88 2.90
C MET A 1 26.54 -26.42 1.48
N LEU A 2 25.56 -25.71 0.90
CA LEU A 2 25.61 -25.21 -0.47
C LEU A 2 25.88 -23.71 -0.39
N ASP A 3 27.02 -23.31 -0.92
CA ASP A 3 27.55 -21.95 -0.87
C ASP A 3 26.85 -21.09 -1.94
N CYS A 4 26.10 -20.10 -1.49
CA CYS A 4 25.42 -19.12 -2.32
C CYS A 4 26.38 -17.95 -2.61
N THR A 5 27.09 -17.97 -3.74
CA THR A 5 27.83 -16.80 -4.22
C THR A 5 27.06 -16.15 -5.38
N TRP A 6 26.42 -15.02 -5.07
CA TRP A 6 25.83 -14.11 -6.05
C TRP A 6 26.93 -13.24 -6.70
N PRO A 7 26.97 -13.08 -8.02
CA PRO A 7 27.93 -12.18 -8.67
C PRO A 7 27.52 -10.71 -8.53
N VAL A 8 28.49 -9.88 -8.17
CA VAL A 8 28.41 -8.41 -8.06
C VAL A 8 28.52 -7.78 -9.47
N PRO A 9 27.71 -6.77 -9.85
CA PRO A 9 27.92 -6.04 -11.08
C PRO A 9 29.03 -4.99 -10.92
N GLN A 10 30.12 -5.14 -11.68
CA GLN A 10 31.15 -4.12 -11.81
C GLN A 10 30.69 -2.99 -12.73
N SER A 11 30.79 -1.76 -12.23
CA SER A 11 30.63 -0.52 -12.97
C SER A 11 31.86 -0.25 -13.86
N GLY A 12 31.66 0.33 -15.04
CA GLY A 12 32.75 0.89 -15.85
C GLY A 12 32.43 1.04 -17.33
N ARG A 13 32.14 2.27 -17.78
CA ARG A 13 32.04 2.64 -19.20
C ARG A 13 33.44 2.76 -19.84
N SER A 14 33.59 2.37 -21.11
CA SER A 14 34.01 3.23 -22.24
C SER A 14 34.42 2.36 -23.44
N GLY A 15 34.03 2.78 -24.64
CA GLY A 15 34.09 1.95 -25.85
C GLY A 15 35.41 2.00 -26.61
N TRP A 16 35.60 1.02 -27.50
CA TRP A 16 36.48 1.10 -28.66
C TRP A 16 35.90 0.25 -29.81
N ARG A 17 35.88 0.84 -31.02
CA ARG A 17 35.58 0.18 -32.29
C ARG A 17 36.71 -0.80 -32.64
N THR A 18 36.39 -1.99 -33.10
CA THR A 18 37.33 -2.86 -33.83
C THR A 18 37.06 -2.79 -35.32
N ARG A 19 38.08 -2.39 -36.10
CA ARG A 19 38.16 -2.55 -37.56
C ARG A 19 38.60 -3.98 -37.85
N SER A 20 37.88 -4.68 -38.71
CA SER A 20 38.31 -5.95 -39.30
C SER A 20 39.04 -5.68 -40.62
N PRO A 21 40.26 -6.20 -40.85
CA PRO A 21 40.96 -6.06 -42.13
C PRO A 21 40.52 -7.14 -43.14
N GLY A 22 40.21 -6.69 -44.36
CA GLY A 22 40.56 -7.35 -45.63
C GLY A 22 40.03 -8.75 -45.92
N LEU A 23 38.95 -8.83 -46.70
CA LEU A 23 38.82 -9.84 -47.75
C LEU A 23 38.32 -9.16 -49.03
N ASN A 24 39.21 -9.06 -50.02
CA ASN A 24 38.86 -8.69 -51.39
C ASN A 24 38.41 -9.96 -52.13
N SER A 25 37.24 -9.94 -52.75
CA SER A 25 37.08 -10.49 -54.10
C SER A 25 35.86 -9.87 -54.77
N ALA A 26 36.08 -9.39 -55.99
CA ALA A 26 35.15 -8.67 -56.83
C ALA A 26 34.05 -9.58 -57.41
N ALA A 27 32.83 -9.05 -57.49
CA ALA A 27 31.83 -9.45 -58.49
C ALA A 27 30.81 -8.31 -58.70
N ASN A 28 31.05 -7.57 -59.77
CA ASN A 28 30.13 -6.89 -60.68
C ASN A 28 28.69 -6.51 -60.24
N SER A 29 28.49 -5.19 -60.20
CA SER A 29 27.50 -4.44 -60.99
C SER A 29 26.11 -5.04 -61.22
N LEU A 30 25.13 -4.53 -60.46
CA LEU A 30 23.78 -4.20 -60.95
C LEU A 30 23.21 -3.09 -60.03
N ILE A 31 23.48 -1.84 -60.39
CA ILE A 31 22.93 -0.66 -59.73
C ILE A 31 21.47 -0.49 -60.20
N PHE A 32 20.51 -0.96 -59.40
CA PHE A 32 19.15 -0.44 -59.48
C PHE A 32 19.11 0.90 -58.72
N ARG A 33 19.04 2.01 -59.48
CA ARG A 33 18.73 3.33 -58.93
C ARG A 33 17.26 3.34 -58.49
N LEU A 34 17.00 3.25 -57.19
CA LEU A 34 15.71 3.64 -56.63
C LEU A 34 15.66 5.18 -56.54
N PRO A 35 14.58 5.83 -56.98
CA PRO A 35 14.42 7.26 -56.81
C PRO A 35 14.24 7.63 -55.34
N ASP A 36 14.86 8.75 -54.97
CA ASP A 36 14.87 9.36 -53.64
C ASP A 36 13.45 9.79 -53.24
N LEU A 37 12.70 8.89 -52.61
CA LEU A 37 11.43 9.22 -51.95
C LEU A 37 11.77 9.90 -50.63
N ALA A 38 11.81 11.23 -50.67
CA ALA A 38 11.86 12.10 -49.51
C ALA A 38 10.86 11.60 -48.45
N ARG A 39 11.39 11.15 -47.29
CA ARG A 39 10.58 10.83 -46.12
C ARG A 39 9.92 12.13 -45.65
N PRO A 40 8.59 12.24 -45.61
CA PRO A 40 7.96 13.43 -45.05
C PRO A 40 8.36 13.57 -43.58
N CYS A 41 8.90 14.74 -43.24
CA CYS A 41 9.16 15.15 -41.88
C CYS A 41 7.83 15.16 -41.12
N MET A 42 7.63 14.16 -40.26
CA MET A 42 6.50 14.11 -39.35
C MET A 42 6.73 15.20 -38.30
N THR A 43 6.10 16.36 -38.48
CA THR A 43 6.05 17.39 -37.44
C THR A 43 5.24 16.82 -36.27
N PRO A 44 5.76 16.86 -35.02
CA PRO A 44 4.96 16.44 -33.88
C PRO A 44 3.71 17.33 -33.79
N ASP A 45 2.56 16.68 -33.68
CA ASP A 45 1.26 17.33 -33.47
C ASP A 45 1.30 18.12 -32.13
N PRO A 46 1.10 19.45 -32.13
CA PRO A 46 1.15 20.26 -30.91
C PRO A 46 -0.04 20.01 -29.97
N SER A 47 -0.97 19.12 -30.30
CA SER A 47 -2.14 18.80 -29.47
C SER A 47 -2.00 17.54 -28.59
N SER A 48 -0.85 16.84 -28.63
CA SER A 48 -0.59 15.65 -27.81
C SER A 48 0.46 15.91 -26.72
N THR A 49 0.15 16.77 -25.76
CA THR A 49 0.80 16.76 -24.44
C THR A 49 -0.20 16.30 -23.39
N ALA A 50 -0.76 15.10 -23.56
CA ALA A 50 -1.21 14.35 -22.40
C ALA A 50 0.07 14.03 -21.63
N THR A 51 0.28 14.70 -20.50
CA THR A 51 1.37 14.40 -19.59
C THR A 51 1.21 12.95 -19.15
N ASP A 52 1.92 12.03 -19.80
CA ASP A 52 2.04 10.63 -19.39
C ASP A 52 2.88 10.58 -18.11
N GLN A 53 2.32 11.10 -17.02
CA GLN A 53 2.85 10.86 -15.70
C GLN A 53 2.58 9.38 -15.41
N PRO A 54 3.62 8.55 -15.22
CA PRO A 54 3.42 7.14 -14.94
C PRO A 54 2.52 7.03 -13.71
N GLN A 55 1.36 6.40 -13.89
CA GLN A 55 0.46 6.15 -12.77
C GLN A 55 1.22 5.40 -11.68
N PRO A 56 1.03 5.74 -10.40
CA PRO A 56 1.78 5.11 -9.33
C PRO A 56 1.53 3.61 -9.32
N ASP A 57 2.59 2.82 -9.24
CA ASP A 57 2.50 1.37 -9.14
C ASP A 57 1.97 0.99 -7.74
N LEU A 58 0.64 0.95 -7.63
CA LEU A 58 -0.05 0.61 -6.39
C LEU A 58 0.35 -0.78 -5.87
N VAL A 59 0.72 -1.72 -6.75
CA VAL A 59 1.14 -3.07 -6.34
C VAL A 59 2.49 -2.99 -5.63
N ALA A 60 3.46 -2.29 -6.21
CA ALA A 60 4.76 -2.06 -5.58
C ALA A 60 4.64 -1.27 -4.27
N LEU A 61 3.78 -0.26 -4.21
CA LEU A 61 3.52 0.51 -2.99
C LEU A 61 2.89 -0.34 -1.88
N VAL A 62 1.92 -1.21 -2.22
CA VAL A 62 1.33 -2.15 -1.24
C VAL A 62 2.36 -3.14 -0.73
N GLY A 63 3.17 -3.74 -1.62
CA GLY A 63 4.23 -4.65 -1.23
C GLY A 63 5.24 -3.98 -0.28
N SER A 64 5.65 -2.76 -0.61
CA SER A 64 6.56 -1.96 0.22
C SER A 64 5.94 -1.64 1.59
N ARG A 65 4.65 -1.32 1.64
CA ARG A 65 3.93 -1.04 2.89
C ARG A 65 3.86 -2.27 3.80
N MET A 66 3.50 -3.42 3.23
CA MET A 66 3.45 -4.68 3.99
C MET A 66 4.81 -5.04 4.56
N ALA A 67 5.88 -4.93 3.77
CA ALA A 67 7.24 -5.22 4.20
C ALA A 67 7.69 -4.30 5.35
N HIS A 68 7.46 -2.99 5.21
CA HIS A 68 7.80 -2.01 6.24
C HIS A 68 7.07 -2.28 7.56
N ASP A 69 5.76 -2.47 7.53
CA ASP A 69 4.96 -2.61 8.74
C ASP A 69 5.20 -3.93 9.49
N LEU A 70 5.64 -4.98 8.79
CA LEU A 70 5.99 -6.27 9.40
C LEU A 70 7.44 -6.35 9.88
N ASN A 71 8.31 -5.45 9.44
CA ASN A 71 9.72 -5.48 9.81
C ASN A 71 9.92 -5.35 11.33
N ASN A 72 9.20 -4.43 11.96
CA ASN A 72 9.33 -4.17 13.41
C ASN A 72 8.97 -5.38 14.28
N PRO A 73 7.77 -5.99 14.16
CA PRO A 73 7.45 -7.15 14.99
C PRO A 73 8.33 -8.37 14.67
N ILE A 74 8.76 -8.57 13.43
CA ILE A 74 9.68 -9.67 13.08
C ILE A 74 11.06 -9.47 13.72
N GLY A 75 11.61 -8.25 13.66
CA GLY A 75 12.89 -7.92 14.31
C GLY A 75 12.83 -8.10 15.83
N ALA A 76 11.74 -7.69 16.46
CA ALA A 76 11.55 -7.88 17.91
C ALA A 76 11.47 -9.35 18.32
N ILE A 77 10.86 -10.22 17.50
CA ILE A 77 10.86 -11.68 17.70
C ILE A 77 12.28 -12.22 17.63
N ALA A 78 13.04 -11.87 16.59
CA ALA A 78 14.42 -12.33 16.42
C ALA A 78 15.30 -11.92 17.61
N ASN A 79 15.24 -10.65 18.02
CA ASN A 79 15.97 -10.15 19.18
C ASN A 79 15.59 -10.88 20.47
N GLY A 80 14.30 -11.13 20.70
CA GLY A 80 13.84 -11.87 21.88
C GLY A 80 14.36 -13.31 21.91
N VAL A 81 14.36 -14.00 20.76
CA VAL A 81 14.90 -15.36 20.63
C VAL A 81 16.41 -15.39 20.90
N GLU A 82 17.16 -14.41 20.39
CA GLU A 82 18.58 -14.27 20.68
C GLU A 82 18.85 -14.07 22.17
N LEU A 83 18.07 -13.21 22.83
CA LEU A 83 18.20 -12.98 24.28
C LEU A 83 17.87 -14.24 25.09
N LEU A 84 16.82 -15.00 24.74
CA LEU A 84 16.51 -16.29 25.39
C LEU A 84 17.66 -17.30 25.25
N ALA A 85 18.33 -17.32 24.10
CA ALA A 85 19.48 -18.21 23.88
C ALA A 85 20.70 -17.84 24.73
N LEU A 86 20.85 -16.56 25.10
CA LEU A 86 21.93 -16.08 25.98
C LEU A 86 21.65 -16.34 27.47
N THR A 87 20.39 -16.20 27.90
CA THR A 87 20.02 -16.37 29.32
C THR A 87 19.77 -17.82 29.70
N GLY A 88 19.28 -18.64 28.75
CA GLY A 88 18.89 -20.03 29.00
C GLY A 88 17.62 -20.18 29.85
N GLU A 89 16.95 -19.08 30.20
CA GLU A 89 15.75 -19.06 31.03
C GLU A 89 14.49 -19.03 30.15
N ALA A 90 13.70 -20.11 30.19
CA ALA A 90 12.51 -20.24 29.33
C ALA A 90 11.31 -19.38 29.77
N GLN A 91 11.35 -18.71 30.93
CA GLN A 91 10.23 -17.92 31.48
C GLN A 91 10.65 -16.50 31.91
N GLY A 92 11.50 -15.86 31.10
CA GLY A 92 11.94 -14.47 31.28
C GLY A 92 11.09 -13.43 30.54
N PRO A 93 11.36 -12.13 30.77
CA PRO A 93 10.72 -11.01 30.05
C PRO A 93 10.88 -11.09 28.52
N GLU A 94 11.90 -11.79 28.02
CA GLU A 94 12.15 -12.03 26.61
C GLU A 94 11.00 -12.82 25.97
N LEU A 95 10.46 -13.84 26.65
CA LEU A 95 9.34 -14.62 26.14
C LEU A 95 8.06 -13.77 26.05
N ALA A 96 7.87 -12.84 26.97
CA ALA A 96 6.77 -11.88 26.91
C ALA A 96 6.90 -10.95 25.68
N LEU A 97 8.10 -10.40 25.44
CA LEU A 97 8.39 -9.57 24.27
C LEU A 97 8.16 -10.32 22.95
N ILE A 98 8.58 -11.59 22.86
CA ILE A 98 8.32 -12.44 21.70
C ILE A 98 6.81 -12.62 21.51
N SER A 99 6.09 -12.96 22.57
CA SER A 99 4.65 -13.23 22.53
C SER A 99 3.87 -11.99 22.07
N GLU A 100 4.21 -10.81 22.60
CA GLU A 100 3.64 -9.54 22.17
C GLU A 100 3.94 -9.24 20.70
N SER A 101 5.17 -9.49 20.26
CA SER A 101 5.60 -9.23 18.89
C SER A 101 4.92 -10.18 17.88
N VAL A 102 4.75 -11.46 18.22
CA VAL A 102 3.99 -12.44 17.43
C VAL A 102 2.54 -12.00 17.29
N GLU A 103 1.91 -11.59 18.38
CA GLU A 103 0.53 -11.14 18.36
C GLU A 103 0.37 -9.86 17.52
N ASN A 104 1.31 -8.93 17.64
CA ASN A 104 1.37 -7.71 16.83
C ASN A 104 1.52 -8.00 15.33
N ALA A 105 2.37 -8.96 14.95
CA ALA A 105 2.51 -9.42 13.55
C ALA A 105 1.21 -10.07 13.04
N ARG A 106 0.58 -10.94 13.84
CA ARG A 106 -0.67 -11.62 13.49
C ARG A 106 -1.79 -10.62 13.19
N ARG A 107 -1.95 -9.58 14.02
CA ARG A 107 -2.96 -8.55 13.81
C ARG A 107 -2.73 -7.76 12.52
N ARG A 108 -1.47 -7.35 12.26
CA ARG A 108 -1.11 -6.68 10.99
C ARG A 108 -1.42 -7.55 9.78
N ILE A 109 -1.06 -8.83 9.82
CA ILE A 109 -1.35 -9.77 8.73
C ILE A 109 -2.86 -9.88 8.50
N LYS A 110 -3.67 -9.99 9.56
CA LYS A 110 -5.14 -10.02 9.44
C LYS A 110 -5.69 -8.73 8.82
N ALA A 111 -5.25 -7.58 9.30
CA ALA A 111 -5.65 -6.28 8.73
C ALA A 111 -5.28 -6.16 7.25
N PHE A 112 -4.05 -6.52 6.86
CA PHE A 112 -3.61 -6.51 5.46
C PHE A 112 -4.37 -7.51 4.58
N ARG A 113 -4.67 -8.70 5.12
CA ARG A 113 -5.53 -9.65 4.42
C ARG A 113 -6.86 -9.00 4.13
N ILE A 114 -7.51 -8.33 5.09
CA ILE A 114 -8.80 -7.66 4.88
C ILE A 114 -8.69 -6.48 3.91
N ALA A 115 -7.73 -5.58 4.11
CA ALA A 115 -7.60 -4.33 3.36
C ALA A 115 -7.09 -4.53 1.92
N PHE A 116 -6.10 -5.39 1.72
CA PHE A 116 -5.36 -5.53 0.46
C PHE A 116 -5.65 -6.84 -0.27
N GLY A 117 -6.09 -7.87 0.45
CA GLY A 117 -6.41 -9.18 -0.14
C GLY A 117 -7.66 -9.11 -1.02
N HIS A 118 -7.71 -9.92 -2.07
CA HIS A 118 -8.80 -9.97 -3.04
C HIS A 118 -10.21 -10.05 -2.39
N ALA A 119 -11.18 -9.36 -2.98
CA ALA A 119 -12.56 -9.27 -2.49
C ALA A 119 -13.54 -9.64 -3.61
N ALA A 120 -13.79 -10.94 -3.77
CA ALA A 120 -14.74 -11.43 -4.75
C ALA A 120 -16.19 -11.24 -4.25
N PRO A 121 -17.17 -11.04 -5.15
CA PRO A 121 -18.58 -11.07 -4.78
C PRO A 121 -18.96 -12.36 -4.06
N GLY A 122 -19.84 -12.27 -3.05
CA GLY A 122 -20.32 -13.43 -2.28
C GLY A 122 -19.38 -13.91 -1.16
N GLN A 123 -18.18 -13.33 -1.02
CA GLN A 123 -17.31 -13.60 0.13
C GLN A 123 -17.74 -12.77 1.35
N SER A 124 -17.57 -13.35 2.55
CA SER A 124 -17.75 -12.66 3.82
C SER A 124 -16.46 -12.65 4.64
N VAL A 125 -16.41 -11.77 5.65
CA VAL A 125 -15.39 -11.74 6.71
C VAL A 125 -16.12 -11.87 8.03
N SER A 126 -15.63 -12.77 8.88
CA SER A 126 -16.26 -12.97 10.18
C SER A 126 -16.11 -11.76 11.08
N ALA A 127 -17.12 -11.46 11.90
CA ALA A 127 -17.02 -10.39 12.90
C ALA A 127 -15.81 -10.59 13.83
N ARG A 128 -15.49 -11.85 14.15
CA ARG A 128 -14.32 -12.25 14.93
C ARG A 128 -13.00 -11.84 14.25
N GLU A 129 -12.86 -12.10 12.96
CA GLU A 129 -11.62 -11.76 12.23
C GLU A 129 -11.40 -10.25 12.20
N ILE A 130 -12.48 -9.46 12.07
CA ILE A 130 -12.41 -8.00 12.10
C ILE A 130 -12.02 -7.53 13.50
N ALA A 131 -12.68 -8.03 14.55
CA ALA A 131 -12.38 -7.69 15.93
C ALA A 131 -10.92 -8.01 16.30
N GLU A 132 -10.40 -9.16 15.87
CA GLU A 132 -9.00 -9.54 16.07
C GLU A 132 -8.05 -8.62 15.28
N ALA A 133 -8.43 -8.16 14.09
CA ALA A 133 -7.62 -7.23 13.29
C ALA A 133 -7.62 -5.79 13.84
N THR A 134 -8.68 -5.38 14.55
CA THR A 134 -8.83 -4.04 15.13
C THR A 134 -8.53 -3.98 16.63
N ALA A 135 -8.25 -5.11 17.27
CA ALA A 135 -8.03 -5.19 18.72
C ALA A 135 -6.84 -4.33 19.17
N PRO A 136 -6.97 -3.58 20.29
CA PRO A 136 -5.87 -2.82 20.87
C PRO A 136 -4.80 -3.76 21.43
N GLY A 137 -3.52 -3.40 21.32
CA GLY A 137 -2.43 -4.24 21.84
C GLY A 137 -1.08 -3.53 21.94
N PRO A 138 -0.16 -4.07 22.77
CA PRO A 138 1.18 -3.53 22.96
C PRO A 138 1.96 -3.56 21.63
N GLY A 139 2.65 -2.45 21.33
CA GLY A 139 3.36 -2.26 20.04
C GLY A 139 2.46 -2.19 18.79
N GLY A 140 1.14 -2.23 18.98
CA GLY A 140 0.12 -2.19 17.92
C GLY A 140 -0.28 -0.78 17.50
N ARG A 141 -1.45 -0.68 16.88
CA ARG A 141 -2.05 0.58 16.42
C ARG A 141 -2.30 1.48 17.64
N ARG A 142 -1.95 2.77 17.54
CA ARG A 142 -2.29 3.77 18.57
C ARG A 142 -3.76 4.21 18.52
N LEU A 143 -4.46 3.77 17.47
CA LEU A 143 -5.88 3.97 17.26
C LEU A 143 -6.69 2.91 18.01
N VAL A 144 -7.54 3.34 18.93
CA VAL A 144 -8.55 2.50 19.57
C VAL A 144 -9.79 2.49 18.67
N VAL A 145 -10.24 1.31 18.25
CA VAL A 145 -11.43 1.17 17.39
C VAL A 145 -12.60 0.66 18.24
N ASP A 146 -13.67 1.45 18.31
CA ASP A 146 -14.97 1.03 18.82
C ASP A 146 -15.73 0.34 17.69
N TRP A 147 -15.83 -0.98 17.80
CA TRP A 147 -16.43 -1.86 16.80
C TRP A 147 -17.68 -2.54 17.38
N PRO A 148 -18.89 -2.03 17.12
CA PRO A 148 -20.11 -2.56 17.72
C PRO A 148 -20.70 -3.77 16.97
N LEU A 149 -20.18 -4.11 15.77
CA LEU A 149 -20.80 -5.10 14.90
C LEU A 149 -20.39 -6.53 15.25
N THR A 150 -21.38 -7.37 15.53
CA THR A 150 -21.22 -8.78 15.90
C THR A 150 -21.53 -9.74 14.76
N THR A 151 -21.99 -9.23 13.60
CA THR A 151 -22.34 -10.02 12.42
C THR A 151 -21.25 -10.01 11.37
N ASP A 152 -21.18 -11.10 10.60
CA ASP A 152 -20.29 -11.21 9.46
C ASP A 152 -20.61 -10.15 8.41
N LEU A 153 -19.56 -9.61 7.78
CA LEU A 153 -19.70 -8.56 6.78
C LEU A 153 -19.39 -9.10 5.39
N PRO A 154 -20.04 -8.57 4.34
CA PRO A 154 -19.56 -8.73 2.98
C PRO A 154 -18.08 -8.30 2.89
N ARG A 155 -17.29 -9.08 2.16
CA ARG A 155 -15.84 -8.89 2.08
C ARG A 155 -15.44 -7.49 1.57
N ARG A 156 -16.23 -6.93 0.66
CA ARG A 156 -16.04 -5.57 0.15
C ARG A 156 -16.24 -4.50 1.23
N ASP A 157 -17.23 -4.68 2.10
CA ASP A 157 -17.52 -3.72 3.17
C ASP A 157 -16.43 -3.79 4.23
N ALA A 158 -16.04 -4.99 4.66
CA ALA A 158 -14.92 -5.18 5.58
C ALA A 158 -13.63 -4.55 5.06
N ARG A 159 -13.35 -4.70 3.75
CA ARG A 159 -12.21 -4.06 3.09
C ARG A 159 -12.28 -2.53 3.18
N ARG A 160 -13.38 -1.91 2.76
CA ARG A 160 -13.55 -0.45 2.74
C ARG A 160 -13.38 0.14 4.13
N VAL A 161 -14.03 -0.48 5.11
CA VAL A 161 -13.97 -0.07 6.50
C VAL A 161 -12.55 -0.21 7.04
N MET A 162 -11.85 -1.31 6.76
CA MET A 162 -10.46 -1.47 7.17
C MET A 162 -9.53 -0.44 6.51
N LEU A 163 -9.69 -0.18 5.20
CA LEU A 163 -8.92 0.85 4.49
C LEU A 163 -9.19 2.26 5.06
N ALA A 164 -10.44 2.56 5.40
CA ALA A 164 -10.81 3.81 6.06
C ALA A 164 -10.17 3.94 7.45
N LEU A 165 -10.17 2.88 8.25
CA LEU A 165 -9.45 2.86 9.54
C LEU A 165 -7.94 3.08 9.36
N MET A 166 -7.34 2.62 8.27
CA MET A 166 -5.92 2.88 7.97
C MET A 166 -5.68 4.35 7.56
N CYS A 167 -6.60 4.97 6.82
CA CYS A 167 -6.55 6.40 6.50
C CYS A 167 -6.58 7.24 7.79
N LEU A 168 -7.50 6.90 8.69
CA LEU A 168 -7.67 7.57 9.98
C LEU A 168 -6.45 7.39 10.89
N GLU A 169 -5.87 6.19 10.93
CA GLU A 169 -4.64 5.93 11.69
C GLU A 169 -3.47 6.81 11.19
N SER A 170 -3.35 7.01 9.88
CA SER A 170 -2.34 7.92 9.32
C SER A 170 -2.55 9.38 9.72
N ALA A 171 -3.81 9.79 9.96
CA ALA A 171 -4.12 11.11 10.47
C ALA A 171 -3.97 11.24 12.00
N MET A 172 -3.75 10.13 12.72
CA MET A 172 -3.62 10.10 14.19
C MET A 172 -2.29 9.47 14.64
N PRO A 173 -1.12 10.02 14.26
CA PRO A 173 0.18 9.45 14.65
C PRO A 173 0.42 9.47 16.16
N TRP A 174 -0.31 10.31 16.91
CA TRP A 174 -0.27 10.39 18.37
C TRP A 174 -1.32 9.51 19.06
N GLY A 175 -2.12 8.77 18.29
CA GLY A 175 -3.23 7.98 18.79
C GLY A 175 -4.55 8.76 18.81
N GLY A 176 -5.62 8.02 19.06
CA GLY A 176 -6.99 8.53 19.03
C GLY A 176 -7.99 7.38 19.12
N ARG A 177 -9.26 7.72 18.93
CA ARG A 177 -10.37 6.76 18.93
C ARG A 177 -11.13 6.87 17.62
N ALA A 178 -11.54 5.75 17.04
CA ALA A 178 -12.47 5.70 15.92
C ALA A 178 -13.70 4.89 16.30
N GLU A 179 -14.88 5.39 15.98
CA GLU A 179 -16.15 4.70 16.12
C GLU A 179 -16.69 4.33 14.74
N VAL A 180 -17.06 3.06 14.56
CA VAL A 180 -17.63 2.56 13.30
C VAL A 180 -19.11 2.26 13.49
N ARG A 181 -19.95 2.81 12.61
CA ARG A 181 -21.39 2.53 12.56
C ARG A 181 -21.80 2.09 11.16
N ALA A 182 -22.65 1.07 11.08
CA ALA A 182 -23.39 0.78 9.86
C ALA A 182 -24.57 1.77 9.77
N GLY A 183 -24.73 2.41 8.62
CA GLY A 183 -25.83 3.33 8.35
C GLY A 183 -27.16 2.57 8.29
N GLY A 184 -28.09 2.91 9.17
CA GLY A 184 -29.45 2.38 9.15
C GLY A 184 -30.31 3.13 8.12
N GLY A 185 -30.70 2.46 7.04
CA GLY A 185 -31.62 2.98 6.04
C GLY A 185 -31.88 1.97 4.93
N THR A 186 -33.14 1.79 4.57
CA THR A 186 -33.70 0.64 3.83
C THR A 186 -33.30 0.48 2.37
N ASP A 187 -32.45 1.34 1.80
CA ASP A 187 -31.89 1.13 0.46
C ASP A 187 -30.46 1.71 0.40
N ALA A 188 -29.47 0.81 0.27
CA ALA A 188 -28.01 1.00 0.31
C ALA A 188 -27.41 1.30 1.71
N GLY A 189 -27.05 0.22 2.42
CA GLY A 189 -26.29 0.27 3.68
C GLY A 189 -24.91 0.92 3.52
N GLY A 190 -24.82 2.19 3.91
CA GLY A 190 -23.56 2.93 3.99
C GLY A 190 -22.84 2.70 5.33
N TRP A 191 -21.62 3.23 5.44
CA TRP A 191 -20.79 3.22 6.63
C TRP A 191 -20.58 4.64 7.12
N GLN A 192 -20.50 4.80 8.44
CA GLN A 192 -20.09 6.04 9.09
C GLN A 192 -18.95 5.74 10.04
N ILE A 193 -17.84 6.45 9.88
CA ILE A 193 -16.66 6.31 10.74
C ILE A 193 -16.30 7.69 11.25
N MET A 194 -16.28 7.84 12.57
CA MET A 194 -15.91 9.07 13.24
C MET A 194 -14.65 8.84 14.05
N ALA A 195 -13.62 9.65 13.84
CA ALA A 195 -12.39 9.60 14.61
C ALA A 195 -12.16 10.90 15.38
N GLU A 196 -11.60 10.75 16.58
CA GLU A 196 -11.28 11.83 17.51
C GLU A 196 -9.88 11.62 18.10
N ALA A 197 -9.12 12.71 18.18
CA ALA A 197 -7.79 12.75 18.76
C ALA A 197 -7.50 14.13 19.36
N GLU A 198 -6.48 14.21 20.23
CA GLU A 198 -5.99 15.50 20.77
C GLU A 198 -5.55 16.46 19.64
N ARG A 199 -5.00 15.90 18.56
CA ARG A 199 -4.66 16.61 17.33
C ARG A 199 -4.60 15.64 16.14
N MET A 200 -4.99 16.15 14.97
CA MET A 200 -4.95 15.43 13.69
C MET A 200 -3.79 15.92 12.81
N GLN A 201 -3.24 15.00 12.01
CA GLN A 201 -2.30 15.29 10.92
C GLN A 201 -2.95 14.95 9.58
N THR A 202 -3.69 15.88 9.00
CA THR A 202 -4.39 15.67 7.71
C THR A 202 -3.62 16.29 6.56
N ASP A 203 -3.41 15.54 5.48
CA ASP A 203 -2.95 16.06 4.18
C ASP A 203 -4.17 16.30 3.27
N PRO A 204 -4.51 17.56 2.95
CA PRO A 204 -5.68 17.87 2.12
C PRO A 204 -5.70 17.13 0.78
N GLY A 205 -4.53 16.86 0.17
CA GLY A 205 -4.46 16.16 -1.12
C GLY A 205 -4.85 14.69 -1.01
N LEU A 206 -4.49 14.02 0.08
CA LEU A 206 -4.88 12.63 0.33
C LEU A 206 -6.37 12.51 0.64
N TRP A 207 -6.92 13.45 1.41
CA TRP A 207 -8.33 13.46 1.79
C TRP A 207 -9.24 13.82 0.60
N ALA A 208 -8.87 14.82 -0.20
CA ALA A 208 -9.60 15.19 -1.42
C ALA A 208 -9.66 14.04 -2.44
N MET A 209 -8.67 13.14 -2.45
CA MET A 209 -8.69 11.95 -3.30
C MET A 209 -9.88 11.02 -3.01
N LEU A 210 -10.32 10.93 -1.75
CA LEU A 210 -11.47 10.10 -1.38
C LEU A 210 -12.78 10.64 -1.98
N GLU A 211 -12.86 11.97 -2.16
CA GLU A 211 -13.99 12.68 -2.78
C GLU A 211 -13.90 12.74 -4.31
N GLY A 212 -13.00 11.97 -4.92
CA GLY A 212 -12.81 11.92 -6.37
C GLY A 212 -11.78 12.93 -6.91
N GLY A 213 -11.01 13.57 -6.04
CA GLY A 213 -9.86 14.38 -6.43
C GLY A 213 -8.74 13.56 -7.10
N PRO A 214 -7.76 14.22 -7.73
CA PRO A 214 -6.66 13.55 -8.41
C PRO A 214 -5.74 12.82 -7.42
N VAL A 215 -5.05 11.79 -7.91
CA VAL A 215 -3.99 11.13 -7.13
C VAL A 215 -2.81 12.09 -6.96
N PRO A 216 -2.36 12.41 -5.72
CA PRO A 216 -1.22 13.28 -5.51
C PRO A 216 0.07 12.67 -6.06
N ALA A 217 0.94 13.50 -6.65
CA ALA A 217 2.24 13.08 -7.16
C ALA A 217 3.15 12.46 -6.07
N GLY A 218 2.94 12.82 -4.81
CA GLY A 218 3.68 12.32 -3.65
C GLY A 218 3.10 11.06 -2.99
N LEU A 219 2.26 10.27 -3.67
CA LEU A 219 1.72 9.03 -3.09
C LEU A 219 2.87 8.06 -2.74
N THR A 220 2.92 7.63 -1.47
CA THR A 220 3.95 6.71 -0.98
C THR A 220 3.34 5.41 -0.49
N ALA A 221 4.19 4.43 -0.15
CA ALA A 221 3.74 3.20 0.49
C ALA A 221 2.96 3.48 1.78
N ASN A 222 3.33 4.53 2.51
CA ASN A 222 2.67 4.89 3.76
C ASN A 222 1.29 5.50 3.59
N THR A 223 0.94 5.97 2.39
CA THR A 223 -0.34 6.61 2.11
C THR A 223 -1.15 5.88 1.02
N VAL A 224 -0.66 4.72 0.55
CA VAL A 224 -1.28 3.93 -0.54
C VAL A 224 -2.72 3.53 -0.23
N HIS A 225 -3.08 3.35 1.04
CA HIS A 225 -4.43 2.96 1.45
C HIS A 225 -5.49 4.02 1.13
N PHE A 226 -5.13 5.31 1.00
CA PHE A 226 -6.05 6.34 0.49
C PHE A 226 -6.44 6.07 -0.98
N ALA A 227 -5.46 5.76 -1.84
CA ALA A 227 -5.70 5.43 -3.24
C ALA A 227 -6.53 4.15 -3.42
N LEU A 228 -6.27 3.15 -2.57
CA LEU A 228 -7.05 1.91 -2.58
C LEU A 228 -8.49 2.15 -2.12
N LEU A 229 -8.70 2.96 -1.09
CA LEU A 229 -10.04 3.31 -0.62
C LEU A 229 -10.80 4.11 -1.69
N ALA A 230 -10.19 5.17 -2.23
CA ALA A 230 -10.80 5.98 -3.29
C ALA A 230 -11.24 5.13 -4.49
N ARG A 231 -10.38 4.19 -4.93
CA ARG A 231 -10.69 3.26 -6.02
C ARG A 231 -11.82 2.29 -5.69
N ASP A 232 -11.87 1.75 -4.46
CA ASP A 232 -12.89 0.79 -4.05
C ASP A 232 -14.27 1.46 -3.82
N LEU A 233 -14.25 2.70 -3.31
CA LEU A 233 -15.43 3.54 -3.17
C LEU A 233 -15.93 4.06 -4.51
N GLY A 234 -15.05 4.41 -5.45
CA GLY A 234 -15.45 4.90 -6.77
C GLY A 234 -16.28 6.17 -6.71
N GLY A 235 -15.93 7.12 -5.83
CA GLY A 235 -16.63 8.40 -5.67
C GLY A 235 -17.91 8.34 -4.82
N ARG A 236 -18.15 7.26 -4.08
CA ARG A 236 -19.32 7.10 -3.18
C ARG A 236 -19.16 7.73 -1.79
N VAL A 237 -18.21 8.63 -1.59
CA VAL A 237 -18.12 9.36 -0.32
C VAL A 237 -19.30 10.33 -0.21
N THR A 238 -20.14 10.15 0.81
CA THR A 238 -21.31 10.98 1.05
C THR A 238 -21.03 12.10 2.06
N ARG A 239 -20.02 11.93 2.92
CA ARG A 239 -19.58 12.94 3.87
C ARG A 239 -18.10 12.78 4.17
N LEU A 240 -17.36 13.88 4.08
CA LEU A 240 -16.01 13.99 4.62
C LEU A 240 -15.84 15.34 5.30
N GLU A 241 -15.63 15.32 6.61
CA GLU A 241 -15.37 16.52 7.41
C GLU A 241 -14.09 16.30 8.21
N THR A 242 -13.17 17.25 8.12
CA THR A 242 -11.90 17.23 8.86
C THR A 242 -11.77 18.51 9.67
N THR A 243 -11.49 18.38 10.96
CA THR A 243 -11.15 19.48 11.85
C THR A 243 -9.76 19.25 12.46
N ALA A 244 -9.32 20.13 13.37
CA ALA A 244 -8.06 19.96 14.09
C ALA A 244 -8.03 18.71 14.99
N THR A 245 -9.20 18.20 15.39
CA THR A 245 -9.33 17.11 16.39
C THR A 245 -10.24 15.97 15.95
N THR A 246 -10.98 16.14 14.86
CA THR A 246 -11.96 15.15 14.41
C THR A 246 -11.89 14.91 12.90
N VAL A 247 -12.21 13.67 12.51
CA VAL A 247 -12.48 13.31 11.12
C VAL A 247 -13.78 12.50 11.07
N SER A 248 -14.74 12.91 10.25
CA SER A 248 -15.97 12.17 9.97
C SER A 248 -16.00 11.75 8.51
N LEU A 249 -16.14 10.45 8.26
CA LEU A 249 -16.19 9.86 6.92
C LEU A 249 -17.44 8.99 6.79
N ALA A 250 -18.23 9.21 5.74
CA ALA A 250 -19.36 8.36 5.39
C ALA A 250 -19.37 8.00 3.89
N PHE A 251 -19.73 6.76 3.55
CA PHE A 251 -19.75 6.21 2.19
C PHE A 251 -20.64 4.97 2.05
#